data_AF-A0A539DP97-F1
#
_entry.id   AF-A0A539DP97-F1
#
_cell.length_a   1.000
_cell.length_b   1.000
_cell.length_c   1.000
_cell.angle_alpha   90.00
_cell.angle_beta   90.00
_cell.angle_gamma   90.00
#
_symmetry.space_group_name_H-M   'P 1'
#
loop_
_entity.id
_entity.type
_entity.pdbx_description
1 polymer ?
#
loop_
_entity_poly.entity_id
_entity_poly.type
_entity_poly.pdbx_seq_one_letter_code
_entity_poly.pdbx_strand_id
1 'polypeptide(L)'
;MATRFQHPVSFTHYARGNGNHFALSASYRLIDQLKAALTFTYDRMRARNGTDTTYLSPQYDNEVVQISLNGVNWQSSAIMLTLTWSATVRSAAKSGIDSKERPLLVE
;
A
#
# COMPACT_ATOMS: atom_id res chain seq x y z
N MET A 1 -7.45 41.85 28.99
CA MET A 1 -6.95 41.29 27.72
C MET A 1 -7.69 39.99 27.46
N ALA A 2 -8.54 39.94 26.43
CA ALA A 2 -9.23 38.71 26.06
C ALA A 2 -8.29 37.88 25.19
N THR A 3 -7.86 36.73 25.71
CA THR A 3 -7.14 35.72 24.93
C THR A 3 -8.12 35.16 23.91
N ARG A 4 -8.10 35.67 22.68
CA ARG A 4 -8.90 35.09 21.59
C ARG A 4 -8.30 33.72 21.29
N PHE A 5 -9.09 32.66 21.44
CA PHE A 5 -8.72 31.34 20.94
C PHE A 5 -8.63 31.42 19.41
N GLN A 6 -7.43 31.63 18.89
CA GLN A 6 -7.13 31.61 17.47
C GLN A 6 -7.09 30.13 17.05
N HIS A 7 -8.09 29.70 16.29
CA HIS A 7 -8.08 28.36 15.70
C HIS A 7 -7.18 28.37 14.45
N PRO A 8 -6.16 27.50 14.39
CA PRO A 8 -5.32 27.38 13.21
C PRO A 8 -6.14 26.85 12.02
N VAL A 9 -5.85 27.36 10.82
CA VAL A 9 -6.54 26.93 9.59
C VAL A 9 -5.90 25.67 9.04
N SER A 10 -4.58 25.56 9.15
CA SER A 10 -3.82 24.36 8.80
C SER A 10 -2.50 24.31 9.56
N PHE A 11 -1.90 23.13 9.57
CA PHE A 11 -0.58 22.90 10.13
C PHE A 11 0.21 21.97 9.22
N THR A 12 1.55 22.07 9.25
CA THR A 12 2.46 21.17 8.56
C THR A 12 3.57 20.76 9.51
N HIS A 13 3.83 19.45 9.56
CA HIS A 13 4.87 18.85 10.38
C HIS A 13 6.02 18.39 9.49
N TYR A 14 7.24 18.86 9.75
CA TYR A 14 8.45 18.34 9.11
C TYR A 14 9.33 17.66 10.15
N ALA A 15 9.49 16.35 10.03
CA ALA A 15 10.29 15.57 10.96
C ALA A 15 10.96 14.39 10.27
N ARG A 16 12.17 14.06 10.70
CA ARG A 16 12.88 12.86 10.26
C ARG A 16 12.53 11.70 11.16
N GLY A 17 12.09 10.59 10.58
CA GLY A 17 11.71 9.40 11.31
C GLY A 17 12.37 8.13 10.79
N ASN A 18 12.25 7.09 11.60
CA ASN A 18 12.55 5.72 11.23
C ASN A 18 11.42 4.81 11.70
N GLY A 19 11.35 3.62 11.15
CA GLY A 19 10.32 2.67 11.51
C GLY A 19 10.65 1.26 11.11
N ASN A 20 9.94 0.32 11.72
CA ASN A 20 9.98 -1.08 11.38
C ASN A 20 8.64 -1.45 10.73
N HIS A 21 8.71 -2.18 9.63
CA HIS A 21 7.57 -2.81 8.98
C HIS A 21 7.76 -4.32 9.05
N PHE A 22 6.79 -5.02 9.61
CA PHE A 22 6.74 -6.48 9.68
C PHE A 22 5.51 -6.97 8.92
N ALA A 23 5.72 -7.93 8.03
CA ALA A 23 4.63 -8.59 7.30
C ALA A 23 4.83 -10.10 7.31
N LEU A 24 3.76 -10.82 7.63
CA LEU A 24 3.68 -12.28 7.57
C LEU A 24 2.51 -12.64 6.67
N SER A 25 2.73 -13.53 5.69
CA SER A 25 1.69 -14.00 4.79
C SER A 25 1.72 -15.51 4.65
N ALA A 26 0.54 -16.12 4.78
CA ALA A 26 0.31 -17.52 4.49
C ALA A 26 -0.70 -17.62 3.35
N SER A 27 -0.46 -18.49 2.39
CA SER A 27 -1.36 -18.60 1.24
C SER A 27 -1.58 -20.04 0.82
N TYR A 28 -2.80 -20.32 0.36
CA TYR A 28 -3.24 -21.64 -0.02
C TYR A 28 -4.02 -21.59 -1.34
N ARG A 29 -3.71 -22.53 -2.24
CA ARG A 29 -4.46 -22.70 -3.49
C ARG A 29 -5.69 -23.53 -3.19
N LEU A 30 -6.87 -22.91 -3.29
CA LEU A 30 -8.15 -23.57 -3.02
C LEU A 30 -8.56 -24.47 -4.19
N ILE A 31 -8.47 -23.94 -5.41
CA ILE A 31 -8.62 -24.64 -6.69
C ILE A 31 -7.63 -24.05 -7.70
N ASP A 32 -7.47 -24.64 -8.89
CA ASP A 32 -6.49 -24.21 -9.89
C ASP A 32 -6.55 -22.72 -10.23
N GLN A 33 -7.74 -22.13 -10.18
CA GLN A 33 -8.01 -20.73 -10.52
C GLN A 33 -8.18 -19.82 -9.30
N LEU A 34 -8.20 -20.34 -8.07
CA LEU A 34 -8.49 -19.57 -6.86
C LEU A 34 -7.44 -19.80 -5.78
N LYS A 35 -6.87 -18.71 -5.28
CA LYS A 35 -5.92 -18.69 -4.16
C LYS A 35 -6.48 -17.82 -3.05
N ALA A 36 -6.38 -18.29 -1.81
CA ALA A 36 -6.60 -17.48 -0.62
C ALA A 36 -5.26 -17.15 0.03
N ALA A 37 -5.14 -15.94 0.59
CA ALA A 37 -4.00 -15.53 1.39
C ALA A 37 -4.47 -14.80 2.65
N LEU A 38 -3.88 -15.16 3.79
CA LEU A 38 -4.02 -14.44 5.04
C LEU A 38 -2.72 -13.69 5.29
N THR A 39 -2.81 -12.37 5.42
CA THR A 39 -1.66 -11.50 5.63
C THR A 39 -1.84 -10.72 6.93
N PHE A 40 -0.83 -10.73 7.78
CA PHE A 40 -0.73 -9.88 8.94
C PHE A 40 0.38 -8.84 8.71
N THR A 41 0.10 -7.57 8.97
CA THR A 41 1.09 -6.49 8.95
C THR A 41 1.14 -5.80 10.30
N TYR A 42 2.34 -5.36 10.68
CA TYR A 42 2.60 -4.54 11.84
C TYR A 42 3.59 -3.44 11.47
N ASP A 43 3.20 -2.21 11.73
CA ASP A 43 3.97 -1.01 11.45
C ASP A 43 4.25 -0.28 12.75
N ARG A 44 5.51 0.09 12.94
CA ARG A 44 5.91 0.98 14.03
C ARG A 44 6.82 2.06 13.47
N MET A 45 6.32 3.28 13.42
CA MET A 45 7.04 4.45 12.95
C MET A 45 7.27 5.44 14.08
N ARG A 46 8.44 6.07 14.07
CA ARG A 46 8.83 7.10 15.03
C ARG A 46 9.50 8.24 14.27
N ALA A 47 8.94 9.43 14.35
CA ALA A 47 9.56 10.67 13.95
C ALA A 47 10.26 11.31 15.16
N ARG A 48 11.51 11.73 14.97
CA ARG A 48 12.25 12.52 15.95
C ARG A 48 11.76 13.97 15.94
N ASN A 49 12.38 14.81 16.76
CA ASN A 49 12.09 16.23 16.83
C ASN A 49 12.13 16.87 15.43
N GLY A 50 11.22 17.81 15.22
CA GLY A 50 10.99 18.44 13.93
C GLY A 50 10.47 19.86 14.10
N THR A 51 9.87 20.39 13.05
CA THR A 51 9.29 21.73 13.03
C THR A 51 7.83 21.66 12.65
N ASP A 52 7.01 22.34 13.44
CA ASP A 52 5.58 22.52 13.19
C ASP A 52 5.36 23.93 12.71
N THR A 53 4.81 24.04 11.50
CA THR A 53 4.40 25.31 10.92
C THR A 53 2.89 25.40 10.99
N THR A 54 2.38 26.37 11.73
CA THR A 54 0.95 26.66 11.86
C THR A 54 0.59 27.89 11.03
N TYR A 55 -0.44 27.78 10.21
CA TYR A 55 -0.95 28.87 9.38
C TYR A 55 -2.24 29.43 9.99
N LEU A 56 -2.22 30.72 10.33
CA LEU A 56 -3.37 31.43 10.89
C LEU A 56 -4.24 32.03 9.77
N SER A 57 -5.51 32.30 10.10
CA SER A 57 -6.50 32.78 9.13
C SER A 57 -6.09 34.12 8.48
N PRO A 58 -6.38 34.34 7.18
CA PRO A 58 -6.07 35.59 6.47
C PRO A 58 -6.64 36.85 7.10
N GLN A 59 -7.65 36.69 7.97
CA GLN A 59 -8.24 37.78 8.75
C GLN A 59 -7.27 38.39 9.80
N TYR A 60 -6.08 37.80 9.95
CA TYR A 60 -5.00 38.21 10.85
C TYR A 60 -3.62 38.14 10.14
N ASP A 61 -3.50 38.76 8.97
CA ASP A 61 -2.22 39.01 8.26
C ASP A 61 -1.41 37.78 7.83
N ASN A 62 -2.06 36.61 7.65
CA ASN A 62 -1.39 35.36 7.23
C ASN A 62 -0.19 34.99 8.14
N GLU A 63 -0.30 35.24 9.44
CA GLU A 63 0.77 34.96 10.37
C GLU A 63 1.14 33.46 10.37
N VAL A 64 2.44 33.19 10.25
CA VAL A 64 3.01 31.84 10.26
C VAL A 64 3.76 31.66 11.56
N VAL A 65 3.30 30.71 12.37
CA VAL A 65 3.93 30.39 13.66
C VAL A 65 4.71 29.10 13.53
N GLN A 66 6.00 29.14 13.84
CA GLN A 66 6.87 27.95 13.88
C GLN A 66 7.15 27.54 15.32
N ILE A 67 6.86 26.29 15.66
CA ILE A 67 7.14 25.70 16.97
C ILE A 67 7.93 24.39 16.82
N SER A 68 8.64 24.02 17.88
CA SER A 68 9.37 22.75 17.93
C SER A 68 8.40 21.58 18.07
N LEU A 69 8.50 20.60 17.19
CA LEU A 69 7.79 19.32 17.31
C LEU A 69 8.59 18.37 18.18
N ASN A 70 7.94 17.75 19.17
CA ASN A 70 8.56 16.77 20.07
C ASN A 70 8.41 15.32 19.57
N GLY A 71 8.52 15.16 18.25
CA GLY A 71 8.39 13.87 17.56
C GLY A 71 6.96 13.34 17.48
N VAL A 72 6.79 12.31 16.67
CA VAL A 72 5.49 11.64 16.45
C VAL A 72 5.72 10.14 16.47
N ASN A 73 4.90 9.40 17.22
CA ASN A 73 4.94 7.94 17.23
C ASN A 73 3.66 7.41 16.60
N TRP A 74 3.80 6.50 15.63
CA TRP A 74 2.68 5.81 15.02
C TRP A 74 2.89 4.30 15.11
N GLN A 75 1.83 3.60 15.47
CA GLN A 75 1.81 2.14 15.51
C GLN A 75 0.49 1.66 14.92
N SER A 76 0.54 0.70 14.01
CA SER A 76 -0.64 0.07 13.43
C SER A 76 -0.43 -1.42 13.19
N SER A 77 -1.52 -2.16 13.17
CA SER A 77 -1.54 -3.58 12.82
C SER A 77 -2.76 -3.88 11.96
N ALA A 78 -2.61 -4.73 10.96
CA ALA A 78 -3.72 -5.16 10.12
C ALA A 78 -3.69 -6.66 9.88
N ILE A 79 -4.88 -7.25 9.75
CA ILE A 79 -5.08 -8.61 9.26
C ILE A 79 -5.94 -8.50 8.01
N MET A 80 -5.48 -9.09 6.91
CA MET A 80 -6.15 -9.08 5.62
C MET A 80 -6.34 -10.50 5.10
N LEU A 81 -7.56 -10.80 4.65
CA LEU A 81 -7.85 -11.96 3.83
C LEU A 81 -7.95 -11.51 2.37
N THR A 82 -7.18 -12.14 1.48
CA THR A 82 -7.15 -11.85 0.05
C THR A 82 -7.56 -13.08 -0.74
N LEU A 83 -8.51 -12.92 -1.67
CA LEU A 83 -8.89 -13.94 -2.65
C LEU A 83 -8.40 -13.50 -4.02
N THR A 84 -7.59 -14.33 -4.67
CA THR A 84 -7.07 -14.08 -6.01
C THR A 84 -7.65 -15.10 -6.98
N TRP A 85 -8.38 -14.63 -7.98
CA TRP A 85 -8.90 -15.43 -9.07
C TRP A 85 -8.03 -15.28 -10.33
N SER A 86 -7.71 -16.38 -11.01
CA SER A 86 -6.95 -16.38 -12.26
C SER A 86 -7.74 -17.07 -13.36
N ALA A 87 -8.26 -16.29 -14.31
CA ALA A 87 -8.87 -16.83 -15.52
C ALA A 87 -7.76 -17.38 -16.42
N THR A 88 -7.59 -18.70 -16.42
CA THR A 88 -6.69 -19.34 -17.37
C THR A 88 -7.35 -19.29 -18.75
N VAL A 89 -6.89 -18.39 -19.62
CA VAL A 89 -7.24 -18.45 -21.04
C VAL A 89 -6.46 -19.62 -21.63
N ARG A 90 -7.09 -20.78 -21.73
CA ARG A 90 -6.58 -21.86 -22.59
C ARG A 90 -6.72 -21.37 -24.03
N SER A 91 -5.63 -20.86 -24.60
CA SER A 91 -5.49 -20.80 -26.05
C SER A 91 -5.61 -22.23 -26.57
N ALA A 92 -6.75 -22.53 -27.18
CA ALA A 92 -6.89 -23.74 -27.98
C ALA A 92 -6.00 -23.54 -29.21
N ALA A 93 -4.78 -24.09 -29.18
CA ALA A 93 -4.04 -24.39 -30.39
C ALA A 93 -4.87 -25.42 -31.18
N LYS A 94 -5.77 -24.92 -32.03
CA LYS A 94 -6.59 -25.73 -32.91
C LYS A 94 -5.75 -26.12 -34.12
N SER A 95 -5.57 -27.43 -34.28
CA SER A 95 -5.67 -28.15 -35.55
C SER A 95 -4.53 -28.02 -36.58
N GLY A 96 -3.87 -29.16 -36.82
CA GLY A 96 -3.62 -29.63 -38.19
C GLY A 96 -2.19 -30.07 -38.46
N ILE A 97 -1.91 -31.37 -38.34
CA ILE A 97 -1.27 -32.22 -39.35
C ILE A 97 -1.67 -33.66 -38.98
N ASP A 98 -2.74 -34.10 -39.62
CA ASP A 98 -3.09 -35.50 -39.79
C ASP A 98 -2.05 -36.08 -40.78
N SER A 99 -1.02 -36.76 -40.27
CA SER A 99 -0.06 -37.48 -41.09
C SER A 99 -0.57 -38.90 -41.35
N LYS A 100 -1.58 -39.02 -42.21
CA LYS A 100 -1.89 -40.25 -42.92
C LYS A 100 -1.70 -40.01 -44.41
N GLU A 101 -1.20 -41.07 -45.08
CA GLU A 101 -0.77 -41.17 -46.48
C GLU A 101 0.69 -40.74 -46.70
N ARG A 102 1.63 -41.63 -47.05
CA ARG A 102 1.60 -42.58 -48.18
C ARG A 102 2.47 -43.84 -47.93
N PRO A 103 2.09 -45.01 -48.47
CA PRO A 103 2.99 -46.16 -48.61
C PRO A 103 3.99 -45.94 -49.76
N LEU A 104 5.22 -46.41 -49.54
CA LEU A 104 6.30 -46.50 -50.52
C LEU A 104 5.89 -47.49 -51.62
N LEU A 105 5.92 -47.05 -52.88
CA LEU A 105 6.00 -47.95 -54.03
C LEU A 105 7.35 -47.80 -54.71
N VAL A 106 7.91 -48.98 -54.92
CA VAL A 106 9.18 -49.38 -55.51
C VAL A 106 9.22 -49.05 -57.00
N GLU A 107 10.34 -48.52 -57.47
CA GLU A 107 11.01 -48.95 -58.72
C GLU A 107 12.52 -49.01 -58.48
#